data_AF-A0A7X5VMY7-F1
#
_entry.id   AF-A0A7X5VMY7-F1
#
_cell.length_a   1.000
_cell.length_b   1.000
_cell.length_c   1.000
_cell.angle_alpha   90.00
_cell.angle_beta   90.00
_cell.angle_gamma   90.00
#
_symmetry.space_group_name_H-M   'P 1'
#
loop_
_entity.id
_entity.type
_entity.pdbx_description
1 polymer ?
#
loop_
_entity_poly.entity_id
_entity_poly.type
_entity_poly.pdbx_seq_one_letter_code
_entity_poly.pdbx_strand_id
1 'polypeptide(L)' 'RDAFVRGLVDRAGWGQPEAEAHFDRLAPQFEIGGAAESVVREAAVLRERYPAIVVAPLMYLLADGLLYQVDEKKLQV' A
#
# COMPACT_ATOMS: atom_id res chain seq x y z
N ARG A 1 5.65 11.54 -6.66
CA ARG A 1 5.01 12.86 -6.45
C ARG A 1 5.09 13.73 -7.71
N ASP A 2 6.27 14.21 -8.11
CA ASP A 2 6.40 15.28 -9.11
C ASP A 2 5.88 14.97 -10.52
N ALA A 3 5.94 13.70 -10.95
CA ALA A 3 5.36 13.29 -12.23
C ALA A 3 3.82 13.33 -12.23
N PHE A 4 3.19 13.04 -11.08
CA PHE A 4 1.75 13.07 -10.91
C PHE A 4 1.21 14.50 -10.89
N VAL A 5 1.85 15.37 -10.09
CA VAL A 5 1.50 16.79 -9.97
C VAL A 5 1.64 17.49 -11.33
N ARG A 6 2.76 17.28 -12.04
CA ARG A 6 2.94 17.82 -13.40
C ARG A 6 1.87 17.35 -14.38
N GLY A 7 1.48 16.08 -14.33
CA GLY A 7 0.40 15.56 -15.17
C GLY A 7 -0.93 16.29 -14.94
N LEU A 8 -1.27 16.60 -13.69
CA LEU A 8 -2.48 17.35 -13.35
C LEU A 8 -2.41 18.81 -13.80
N VAL A 9 -1.26 19.46 -13.66
CA VAL A 9 -1.06 20.84 -14.09
C VAL A 9 -1.08 20.93 -15.63
N ASP A 10 -0.24 20.14 -16.31
CA ASP A 10 0.02 20.29 -17.74
C ASP A 10 -1.13 19.75 -18.62
N ARG A 11 -1.86 18.73 -18.15
CA ARG A 11 -2.87 18.04 -18.98
C ARG A 11 -4.30 18.20 -18.47
N ALA A 12 -4.50 18.46 -17.18
CA ALA A 12 -5.83 18.62 -16.60
C ALA A 12 -6.13 20.08 -16.21
N GLY A 13 -5.16 20.99 -16.32
CA GLY A 13 -5.33 22.43 -16.08
C GLY A 13 -5.46 22.81 -14.60
N TRP A 14 -4.96 21.98 -13.68
CA TRP A 14 -5.03 22.25 -12.25
C TRP A 14 -4.01 23.31 -11.84
N GLY A 15 -4.35 24.11 -10.83
CA GLY A 15 -3.38 24.96 -10.15
C GLY A 15 -2.36 24.11 -9.39
N GLN A 16 -1.07 24.48 -9.44
CA GLN A 16 -0.02 23.72 -8.76
C GLN A 16 -0.29 23.48 -7.25
N PRO A 17 -0.73 24.49 -6.46
CA PRO A 17 -1.03 24.27 -5.04
C PRO A 17 -2.18 23.27 -4.81
N GLU A 18 -3.18 23.27 -5.69
CA GLU A 18 -4.34 22.37 -5.61
C GLU A 18 -3.96 20.94 -6.01
N ALA A 19 -3.13 20.78 -7.05
CA ALA A 19 -2.62 19.48 -7.47
C ALA A 19 -1.71 18.85 -6.41
N GLU A 20 -0.88 19.64 -5.74
CA GLU A 20 -0.04 19.20 -4.63
C GLU A 20 -0.87 18.79 -3.41
N ALA A 21 -1.80 19.63 -2.96
CA ALA A 21 -2.70 19.30 -1.86
C ALA A 21 -3.57 18.06 -2.16
N HIS A 22 -3.96 17.88 -3.42
CA HIS A 22 -4.68 16.69 -3.86
C HIS A 22 -3.83 15.42 -3.76
N PHE A 23 -2.59 15.48 -4.25
CA PHE A 23 -1.65 14.37 -4.10
C PHE A 23 -1.40 14.05 -2.63
N ASP A 24 -1.10 15.05 -1.80
CA ASP A 24 -0.75 14.83 -0.39
C ASP A 24 -1.94 14.29 0.43
N ARG A 25 -3.19 14.65 0.07
CA ARG A 25 -4.41 14.11 0.68
C ARG A 25 -4.70 12.66 0.27
N LEU A 26 -4.43 12.30 -0.99
CA LEU A 26 -4.80 10.99 -1.55
C LEU A 26 -3.66 9.97 -1.52
N ALA A 27 -2.41 10.42 -1.47
CA ALA A 27 -1.24 9.55 -1.43
C ALA A 27 -1.32 8.55 -0.26
N PRO A 28 -1.69 8.91 0.97
CA PRO A 28 -1.80 7.92 2.06
C PRO A 28 -2.89 6.87 1.85
N GLN A 29 -3.94 7.19 1.08
CA GLN A 29 -5.09 6.31 0.85
C GLN A 29 -4.88 5.38 -0.35
N PHE A 30 -4.14 5.83 -1.35
CA PHE A 30 -3.93 5.14 -2.62
C PHE A 30 -2.48 4.73 -2.88
N GLU A 31 -1.54 5.10 -1.99
CA GLU A 31 -0.30 4.36 -1.90
C GLU A 31 -0.66 2.91 -1.69
N ILE A 32 -0.20 2.08 -2.62
CA ILE A 32 0.00 0.68 -2.32
C ILE A 32 1.01 0.71 -1.18
N GLY A 33 0.54 0.59 0.06
CA GLY A 33 1.40 0.27 1.18
C GLY A 33 2.28 -0.89 0.74
N GLY A 34 3.54 -0.90 1.19
CA GLY A 34 4.52 -1.89 0.73
C GLY A 34 3.90 -3.29 0.68
N ALA A 35 4.42 -4.11 -0.24
CA ALA A 35 3.83 -5.43 -0.48
C ALA A 35 3.62 -6.24 0.81
N ALA A 36 4.45 -6.01 1.83
CA ALA A 36 4.29 -6.55 3.18
C ALA A 36 3.02 -6.04 3.89
N GLU A 37 2.80 -4.73 3.99
CA GLU A 37 1.62 -4.13 4.63
C GLU A 37 0.32 -4.60 3.99
N SER A 38 0.31 -4.68 2.65
CA SER A 38 -0.87 -5.13 1.89
C SER A 38 -1.24 -6.58 2.22
N VAL A 39 -0.25 -7.48 2.27
CA VAL A 39 -0.46 -8.90 2.60
C VAL A 39 -0.91 -9.07 4.06
N VAL A 40 -0.36 -8.27 4.98
CA VAL A 40 -0.78 -8.27 6.40
C VAL A 40 -2.25 -7.85 6.54
N ARG A 41 -2.65 -6.78 5.84
CA ARG A 41 -4.03 -6.29 5.89
C ARG A 41 -5.03 -7.32 5.36
N GLU A 42 -4.73 -7.97 4.24
CA GLU A 42 -5.59 -9.03 3.69
C GLU A 42 -5.67 -10.25 4.61
N ALA A 43 -4.54 -10.63 5.23
CA ALA A 43 -4.53 -11.70 6.22
C ALA A 43 -5.43 -11.37 7.43
N ALA A 44 -5.41 -10.13 7.91
CA ALA A 44 -6.29 -9.68 8.99
C ALA A 44 -7.78 -9.76 8.60
N VAL A 45 -8.15 -9.29 7.41
CA VAL A 45 -9.54 -9.37 6.90
C VAL A 45 -10.02 -10.83 6.82
N LEU A 46 -9.16 -11.74 6.36
CA LEU A 46 -9.51 -13.17 6.30
C LEU A 46 -9.69 -13.79 7.69
N ARG A 47 -8.87 -13.42 8.68
CA ARG A 47 -9.02 -13.89 10.07
C ARG A 47 -10.33 -13.40 10.69
N GLU A 48 -10.70 -12.14 10.46
CA GLU A 48 -11.98 -11.60 10.92
C GLU A 48 -13.17 -12.33 10.31
N ARG A 49 -13.09 -12.64 9.01
CA ARG A 49 -14.16 -13.35 8.30
C ARG A 49 -14.25 -14.83 8.68
N TYR A 50 -13.11 -15.47 8.98
CA TYR A 50 -13.02 -16.90 9.25
C TYR A 50 -12.23 -17.17 10.54
N PRO A 51 -12.81 -16.90 11.73
CA PRO A 51 -12.08 -16.90 13.00
C PRO A 51 -11.54 -18.28 13.44
N ALA A 52 -12.05 -19.37 12.87
CA ALA A 52 -11.56 -20.72 13.15
C ALA A 52 -10.37 -21.14 12.27
N ILE A 53 -10.00 -20.34 11.26
CA ILE A 53 -8.93 -20.65 10.32
C ILE A 53 -7.68 -19.86 10.69
N VAL A 54 -6.55 -20.55 10.81
CA VAL A 54 -5.25 -19.90 10.98
C VAL A 54 -4.80 -19.34 9.63
N VAL A 55 -4.60 -18.02 9.58
CA VAL A 55 -4.10 -17.31 8.40
C VAL A 55 -2.78 -16.66 8.74
N ALA A 56 -1.75 -16.85 7.90
CA ALA A 56 -0.43 -16.23 8.07
C ALA A 56 -0.04 -15.46 6.79
N PRO A 57 0.38 -14.19 6.90
CA PRO A 57 0.84 -13.41 5.75
C PRO A 57 2.21 -13.92 5.27
N LEU A 58 2.29 -14.30 4.00
CA LEU A 58 3.52 -14.73 3.34
C LEU A 58 3.79 -13.87 2.10
N MET A 59 5.06 -13.56 1.84
CA MET A 59 5.48 -12.77 0.70
C MET A 59 6.59 -13.50 -0.06
N TYR A 60 6.41 -13.61 -1.37
CA TYR A 60 7.40 -14.19 -2.27
C TYR A 60 8.29 -13.09 -2.82
N LEU A 61 9.60 -13.19 -2.61
CA LEU A 61 10.57 -12.24 -3.14
C LEU A 61 11.18 -12.78 -4.43
N LEU A 62 11.04 -12.03 -5.53
CA LEU A 62 11.62 -12.42 -6.82
C LEU A 62 13.15 -12.37 -6.83
N ALA A 63 13.74 -11.56 -5.93
CA ALA A 63 15.18 -11.34 -5.88
C ALA A 63 15.97 -12.60 -5.53
N ASP A 64 15.42 -13.41 -4.62
CA ASP A 64 16.02 -14.66 -4.15
C ASP A 64 15.14 -15.89 -4.44
N GLY A 65 13.92 -15.68 -4.93
CA GLY A 65 12.98 -16.74 -5.26
C GLY A 65 12.44 -17.47 -4.03
N LEU A 66 12.45 -16.83 -2.86
CA LEU A 66 12.05 -17.45 -1.59
C LEU A 66 10.73 -16.86 -1.05
N LEU A 67 10.05 -17.67 -0.24
CA LEU A 67 8.81 -17.31 0.44
C LEU A 67 9.12 -16.99 1.90
N TYR A 68 8.73 -15.79 2.34
CA TYR A 68 8.99 -15.29 3.68
C TYR A 68 7.68 -15.09 4.44
N GLN A 69 7.68 -15.46 5.72
CA GLN A 69 6.63 -15.03 6.62
C GLN A 69 6.86 -13.58 7.03
N VAL A 70 5.80 -12.78 6.91
CA VAL A 70 5.85 -11.37 7.30
C VAL A 70 5.72 -11.26 8.82
N ASP A 71 6.68 -10.61 9.48
CA ASP A 71 6.65 -10.35 10.92
C ASP A 71 5.78 -9.12 11.21
N GLU A 72 4.51 -9.38 11.50
CA GLU A 72 3.50 -8.37 11.81
C GLU A 72 3.88 -7.47 13.00
N LYS A 73 4.74 -7.92 13.94
CA LYS A 73 5.14 -7.09 15.10
C LYS A 73 6.15 -6.01 14.74
N LYS A 74 6.88 -6.19 13.65
CA LYS A 74 7.88 -5.22 13.15
C LYS A 74 7.28 -4.22 12.16
N LEU A 75 6.14 -4.57 11.58
CA LEU A 75 5.34 -3.71 10.73
C LEU A 75 4.32 -3.01 11.63
N GLN A 76 4.56 -1.74 11.97
CA GLN A 76 3.62 -0.92 12.74
C GLN A 76 2.40 -0.56 11.87
N VAL A 77 1.57 -1.55 11.54
CA VAL A 77 0.36 -1.42 10.71
C VAL A 77 -0.87 -1.29 11.60
#